data_AF-A0AAA9SPA8-F1
#
_entry.id   AF-A0AAA9SPA8-F1
#
_cell.length_a   1.000
_cell.length_b   1.000
_cell.length_c   1.000
_cell.angle_alpha   90.00
_cell.angle_beta   90.00
_cell.angle_gamma   90.00
#
_symmetry.space_group_name_H-M   'P 1'
#
loop_
_entity.id
_entity.type
_entity.pdbx_description
1 polymer ?
#
loop_
_entity_poly.entity_id
_entity_poly.type
_entity_poly.pdbx_seq_one_letter_code
_entity_poly.pdbx_strand_id
1 'polypeptide(L)'
;MTNLDSILKSRDITLPTKVRLVKAMVFPVVMYGCESWTVKKAEHRRIDAFELWCWRRLLRVPWTARRSNPSILKEIGPGISLEGMMLKLKLQYFGHLMRRVDSLEKTLMLGGIGGRRRRGRQRMHH
;
A
#
# COMPACT_ATOMS: atom_id res chain seq x y z
N MET A 1 -21.35 -14.63 -3.46
CA MET A 1 -20.32 -13.92 -2.68
C MET A 1 -21.04 -13.12 -1.60
N THR A 2 -20.83 -13.45 -0.33
CA THR A 2 -21.44 -12.73 0.80
C THR A 2 -21.06 -11.25 0.74
N ASN A 3 -22.03 -10.38 0.99
CA ASN A 3 -21.87 -8.94 0.85
C ASN A 3 -21.00 -8.40 2.01
N LEU A 4 -19.70 -8.14 1.77
CA LEU A 4 -18.78 -7.57 2.78
C LEU A 4 -19.30 -6.28 3.41
N ASP A 5 -20.14 -5.54 2.69
CA ASP A 5 -20.71 -4.28 3.17
C ASP A 5 -21.61 -4.49 4.40
N SER A 6 -22.35 -5.61 4.48
CA SER A 6 -23.19 -5.89 5.67
C SER A 6 -22.34 -6.20 6.89
N ILE A 7 -21.27 -6.97 6.72
CA ILE A 7 -20.32 -7.34 7.78
C ILE A 7 -19.58 -6.10 8.31
N LEU A 8 -19.06 -5.27 7.40
CA LEU A 8 -18.34 -4.05 7.80
C LEU A 8 -19.26 -3.02 8.48
N LYS A 9 -20.55 -3.00 8.13
CA LYS A 9 -21.55 -2.08 8.71
C LYS A 9 -22.24 -2.59 9.98
N SER A 10 -22.22 -3.91 10.25
CA SER A 10 -22.86 -4.51 11.44
C SER A 10 -22.32 -3.92 12.74
N ARG A 11 -23.19 -3.67 13.74
CA ARG A 11 -22.77 -3.15 15.05
C ARG A 11 -22.31 -4.27 16.00
N ASP A 12 -22.68 -5.50 15.71
CA ASP A 12 -22.46 -6.67 16.57
C ASP A 12 -21.01 -7.17 16.49
N ILE A 13 -20.30 -6.81 15.41
CA ILE A 13 -18.91 -7.19 15.19
C ILE A 13 -17.99 -6.12 15.77
N THR A 14 -17.04 -6.56 16.60
CA THR A 14 -16.05 -5.68 17.24
C THR A 14 -15.13 -5.01 16.21
N LEU A 15 -14.73 -3.76 16.49
CA LEU A 15 -13.85 -2.98 15.61
C LEU A 15 -12.53 -3.71 15.27
N PRO A 16 -11.81 -4.33 16.23
CA PRO A 16 -10.57 -5.04 15.91
C PRO A 16 -10.76 -6.17 14.91
N THR A 17 -11.87 -6.91 15.00
CA THR A 17 -12.21 -7.98 14.06
C THR A 17 -12.42 -7.43 12.65
N LYS A 18 -13.13 -6.31 12.52
CA LYS A 18 -13.32 -5.68 11.21
C LYS A 18 -12.04 -5.10 10.63
N VAL A 19 -11.17 -4.51 11.47
CA VAL A 19 -9.83 -4.07 11.03
C VAL A 19 -9.04 -5.26 10.48
N ARG A 20 -9.09 -6.41 11.15
CA ARG A 20 -8.45 -7.64 10.67
C ARG A 20 -9.02 -8.11 9.33
N LEU A 21 -10.34 -8.06 9.15
CA LEU A 21 -11.01 -8.39 7.89
C LEU A 21 -10.58 -7.49 6.74
N VAL A 22 -10.56 -6.17 6.95
CA VAL A 22 -10.09 -5.20 5.94
C VAL A 22 -8.66 -5.51 5.53
N LYS A 23 -7.78 -5.76 6.50
CA LYS A 23 -6.38 -6.11 6.23
C LYS A 23 -6.21 -7.46 5.51
N ALA A 24 -7.09 -8.42 5.76
CA ALA A 24 -7.00 -9.75 5.17
C ALA A 24 -7.64 -9.85 3.78
N MET A 25 -8.68 -9.05 3.51
CA MET A 25 -9.49 -9.20 2.29
C MET A 25 -9.43 -8.00 1.35
N VAL A 26 -9.26 -6.78 1.87
CA VAL A 26 -9.27 -5.54 1.07
C VAL A 26 -7.84 -5.12 0.71
N PHE A 27 -6.94 -5.10 1.70
CA PHE A 27 -5.58 -4.63 1.49
C PHE A 27 -4.77 -5.47 0.49
N PRO A 28 -4.86 -6.81 0.47
CA PRO A 28 -4.11 -7.61 -0.52
C PRO A 28 -4.49 -7.29 -1.97
N VAL A 29 -5.74 -6.87 -2.22
CA VAL A 29 -6.19 -6.48 -3.56
C VAL A 29 -5.44 -5.24 -4.04
N VAL A 30 -5.25 -4.24 -3.17
CA VAL A 30 -4.53 -3.01 -3.50
C VAL A 30 -3.02 -3.22 -3.54
N MET A 31 -2.50 -4.10 -2.68
CA MET A 31 -1.07 -4.41 -2.62
C MET A 31 -0.61 -5.40 -3.70
N TYR A 32 -1.51 -5.90 -4.54
CA TYR A 32 -1.16 -6.86 -5.57
C TYR A 32 -0.10 -6.30 -6.53
N GLY A 33 1.03 -7.01 -6.65
CA GLY A 33 2.15 -6.59 -7.50
C GLY A 33 2.96 -5.39 -6.97
N CYS A 34 2.71 -4.95 -5.72
CA CYS A 34 3.41 -3.78 -5.17
C CYS A 34 4.93 -3.96 -5.09
N GLU A 35 5.43 -5.20 -5.02
CA GLU A 35 6.85 -5.56 -5.02
C GLU A 35 7.60 -4.98 -6.23
N SER A 36 6.94 -4.91 -7.39
CA SER A 36 7.51 -4.40 -8.64
C SER A 36 7.19 -2.94 -8.92
N TRP A 37 6.37 -2.29 -8.07
CA TRP A 37 5.94 -0.91 -8.29
C TRP A 37 6.99 0.11 -7.86
N THR A 38 7.36 1.00 -8.80
CA THR A 38 8.05 2.26 -8.47
C THR A 38 7.03 3.26 -7.93
N VAL A 39 6.84 3.28 -6.61
CA VAL A 39 5.87 4.19 -5.97
C VAL A 39 6.45 5.60 -5.97
N LYS A 40 5.79 6.53 -6.66
CA LYS A 40 6.12 7.96 -6.66
C LYS A 40 5.36 8.67 -5.54
N LYS A 41 5.77 9.89 -5.18
CA LYS A 41 5.10 10.70 -4.14
C LYS A 41 3.58 10.86 -4.33
N ALA A 42 3.11 10.92 -5.58
CA ALA A 42 1.68 10.97 -5.89
C ALA A 42 0.96 9.65 -5.55
N GLU A 43 1.60 8.51 -5.78
CA GLU A 43 1.06 7.20 -5.45
C GLU A 43 1.03 6.97 -3.93
N HIS A 44 2.06 7.41 -3.19
CA HIS A 44 2.03 7.42 -1.72
C HIS A 44 0.80 8.14 -1.19
N ARG A 45 0.52 9.35 -1.70
CA ARG A 45 -0.68 10.11 -1.31
C ARG A 45 -1.98 9.39 -1.62
N ARG A 46 -2.05 8.65 -2.74
CA ARG A 46 -3.22 7.84 -3.12
C ARG A 46 -3.41 6.66 -2.17
N ILE A 47 -2.33 5.99 -1.80
CA ILE A 47 -2.33 4.88 -0.84
C ILE A 47 -2.80 5.37 0.53
N ASP A 48 -2.27 6.50 1.01
CA ASP A 48 -2.68 7.11 2.29
C ASP A 48 -4.15 7.52 2.28
N ALA A 49 -4.60 8.14 1.18
CA ALA A 49 -5.99 8.53 1.01
C ALA A 49 -6.93 7.31 0.98
N PHE A 50 -6.50 6.23 0.32
CA PHE A 50 -7.24 4.96 0.29
C PHE A 50 -7.33 4.33 1.68
N GLU A 51 -6.22 4.23 2.41
CA GLU A 51 -6.20 3.68 3.77
C GLU A 51 -7.16 4.48 4.69
N LEU A 52 -7.07 5.81 4.64
CA LEU A 52 -7.95 6.68 5.41
C LEU A 52 -9.43 6.57 4.98
N TRP A 53 -9.70 6.35 3.70
CA TRP A 53 -11.05 6.11 3.21
C TRP A 53 -11.63 4.80 3.77
N CYS A 54 -10.84 3.72 3.80
CA CYS A 54 -11.23 2.45 4.43
C CYS A 54 -11.59 2.64 5.90
N TRP A 55 -10.75 3.36 6.66
CA TRP A 55 -10.97 3.62 8.09
C TRP A 55 -12.18 4.51 8.36
N ARG A 56 -12.38 5.57 7.56
CA ARG A 56 -13.59 6.40 7.66
C ARG A 56 -14.87 5.62 7.38
N ARG A 57 -14.83 4.76 6.36
CA ARG A 57 -15.98 3.91 6.03
C ARG A 57 -16.26 2.91 7.15
N LEU A 58 -15.22 2.35 7.76
CA LEU A 58 -15.33 1.41 8.87
C LEU A 58 -15.92 2.06 10.13
N LEU A 59 -15.48 3.27 10.47
CA LEU A 59 -16.00 4.07 11.57
C LEU A 59 -17.33 4.77 11.26
N ARG A 60 -17.84 4.65 10.02
CA ARG A 60 -19.06 5.30 9.55
C ARG A 60 -19.04 6.82 9.75
N VAL A 61 -17.87 7.44 9.64
CA VAL A 61 -17.70 8.89 9.80
C VAL A 61 -18.26 9.59 8.56
N PRO A 62 -19.31 10.42 8.70
CA PRO A 62 -19.83 11.19 7.57
C PRO A 62 -18.83 12.27 7.18
N TRP A 63 -18.84 12.66 5.90
CA TRP A 63 -17.93 13.68 5.39
C TRP A 63 -18.10 15.05 6.07
N THR A 64 -19.30 15.34 6.60
CA THR A 64 -19.65 16.58 7.32
C THR A 64 -19.04 16.67 8.71
N ALA A 65 -18.63 15.55 9.32
CA ALA A 65 -18.12 15.53 10.69
C ALA A 65 -16.77 16.27 10.87
N ARG A 66 -16.10 16.67 9.78
CA ARG A 66 -14.81 17.38 9.78
C ARG A 66 -13.76 16.75 10.71
N ARG A 67 -13.80 15.42 10.87
CA ARG A 67 -12.88 14.65 11.73
C ARG A 67 -11.48 14.65 11.13
N SER A 68 -10.49 14.94 11.98
CA SER A 68 -9.08 14.97 11.59
C SER A 68 -8.55 13.56 11.26
N ASN A 69 -7.61 13.48 10.31
CA ASN A 69 -6.93 12.21 10.00
C ASN A 69 -6.23 11.59 11.23
N PRO A 70 -5.47 12.35 12.05
CA PRO A 70 -4.81 11.79 13.23
C PRO A 70 -5.79 11.19 14.24
N SER A 71 -6.96 11.81 14.46
CA SER A 71 -7.96 11.26 15.37
C SER A 71 -8.51 9.91 14.91
N ILE A 72 -8.69 9.72 13.60
CA ILE A 72 -9.17 8.45 13.03
C ILE A 72 -8.11 7.37 13.20
N LEU A 73 -6.84 7.69 12.94
CA LEU A 73 -5.74 6.73 13.10
C LEU A 73 -5.52 6.34 14.56
N LYS A 74 -5.68 7.28 15.49
CA LYS A 74 -5.61 7.01 16.94
C LYS A 74 -6.74 6.09 17.40
N GLU A 75 -7.95 6.26 16.86
CA GLU A 75 -9.12 5.45 17.19
C GLU A 75 -9.04 4.03 16.61
N ILE A 76 -8.59 3.87 15.36
CA ILE A 76 -8.41 2.56 14.73
C ILE A 76 -7.22 1.80 15.33
N GLY A 77 -6.11 2.49 15.58
CA GLY A 77 -4.86 1.89 16.05
C GLY A 77 -4.41 0.70 15.21
N PRO A 78 -4.22 0.83 13.87
CA PRO A 78 -3.98 -0.33 13.01
C PRO A 78 -2.62 -1.00 13.28
N GLY A 79 -1.72 -0.42 14.06
CA GLY A 79 -0.40 -0.99 14.36
C GLY A 79 0.60 -0.87 13.21
N ILE A 80 0.23 -1.27 11.99
CA ILE A 80 1.00 -1.06 10.75
C ILE A 80 0.09 -0.47 9.67
N SER A 81 0.56 0.59 9.00
CA SER A 81 -0.12 1.23 7.88
C SER A 81 -0.12 0.35 6.63
N LEU A 82 -0.96 0.68 5.65
CA LEU A 82 -0.97 0.01 4.36
C LEU A 82 0.39 0.16 3.66
N GLU A 83 0.95 1.37 3.67
CA GLU A 83 2.30 1.61 3.17
C GLU A 83 3.35 0.76 3.88
N GLY A 84 3.27 0.63 5.20
CA GLY A 84 4.16 -0.22 5.98
C GLY A 84 4.06 -1.69 5.59
N MET A 85 2.85 -2.18 5.31
CA MET A 85 2.64 -3.54 4.80
C MET A 85 3.26 -3.72 3.40
N MET A 86 3.08 -2.75 2.50
CA MET A 86 3.69 -2.77 1.17
C MET A 86 5.21 -2.76 1.24
N LEU A 87 5.78 -1.92 2.11
CA LEU A 87 7.22 -1.86 2.33
C LEU A 87 7.75 -3.19 2.87
N LYS A 88 7.03 -3.82 3.80
CA LYS A 88 7.40 -5.15 4.32
C LYS A 88 7.46 -6.20 3.20
N LEU A 89 6.45 -6.24 2.33
CA LEU A 89 6.43 -7.17 1.18
C LEU A 89 7.60 -6.90 0.22
N LYS A 90 7.84 -5.63 -0.12
CA LYS A 90 9.00 -5.22 -0.95
C LYS A 90 10.33 -5.68 -0.37
N LEU A 91 10.52 -5.53 0.94
CA LEU A 91 11.74 -5.95 1.63
C LEU A 91 11.87 -7.48 1.70
N GLN A 92 10.76 -8.20 1.88
CA GLN A 92 10.74 -9.66 1.84
C GLN A 92 11.13 -10.17 0.45
N TYR A 93 10.56 -9.59 -0.61
CA TYR A 93 10.90 -9.89 -1.99
C TYR A 93 12.36 -9.55 -2.31
N PHE A 94 12.83 -8.38 -1.87
CA PHE A 94 14.24 -8.01 -1.99
C PHE A 94 15.16 -9.04 -1.30
N GLY A 95 14.86 -9.42 -0.06
CA GLY A 95 15.63 -10.45 0.64
C GLY A 95 15.62 -11.80 -0.07
N HIS A 96 14.49 -12.18 -0.68
CA HIS A 96 14.40 -13.38 -1.52
C HIS A 96 15.30 -13.29 -2.75
N LEU A 97 15.27 -12.16 -3.47
CA LEU A 97 16.14 -11.92 -4.62
C LEU A 97 17.63 -11.93 -4.24
N MET A 98 18.00 -11.32 -3.11
CA MET A 98 19.40 -11.25 -2.68
C MET A 98 20.01 -12.62 -2.38
N ARG A 99 19.20 -13.59 -1.94
CA ARG A 99 19.64 -14.99 -1.73
C ARG A 99 19.84 -15.79 -3.02
N ARG A 100 19.29 -15.34 -4.15
CA ARG A 100 19.49 -16.01 -5.44
C ARG A 100 20.89 -15.73 -5.98
N VAL A 101 21.50 -16.77 -6.55
CA VAL A 101 22.75 -16.71 -7.30
C VAL A 101 22.42 -16.39 -8.76
N ASP A 102 23.18 -15.47 -9.36
CA ASP A 102 23.16 -15.14 -10.81
C ASP A 102 21.78 -14.93 -11.45
N SER A 103 20.88 -14.21 -10.76
CA SER A 103 19.56 -13.83 -11.31
C SER A 103 19.60 -12.44 -11.96
N LEU A 104 18.96 -12.31 -13.13
CA LEU A 104 18.85 -11.05 -13.85
C LEU A 104 18.12 -10.00 -13.00
N GLU A 105 17.07 -10.40 -12.29
CA GLU A 105 16.26 -9.55 -11.42
C GLU A 105 17.09 -8.91 -10.31
N LYS A 106 18.02 -9.67 -9.71
CA LYS A 106 18.97 -9.16 -8.71
C LYS A 106 19.92 -8.14 -9.34
N THR A 107 20.46 -8.42 -10.53
CA THR A 107 21.33 -7.49 -11.26
C THR A 107 20.61 -6.20 -11.66
N LEU A 108 19.37 -6.31 -12.16
CA LEU A 108 18.51 -5.17 -12.50
C LEU A 108 18.21 -4.31 -11.26
N MET A 109 17.83 -4.95 -10.15
CA MET A 109 17.44 -4.27 -8.92
C MET A 109 18.61 -3.54 -8.23
N LEU A 110 19.82 -4.11 -8.31
CA LEU A 110 21.05 -3.47 -7.81
C LEU A 110 21.59 -2.40 -8.78
N GLY A 111 20.99 -2.24 -9.96
CA GLY A 111 21.49 -1.33 -10.99
C GLY A 111 22.83 -1.77 -11.59
N GLY A 112 23.22 -3.04 -11.44
CA GLY A 112 24.49 -3.61 -11.88
C GLY A 112 24.55 -3.96 -13.37
N ILE A 113 23.64 -3.43 -14.19
CA ILE A 113 23.64 -3.71 -15.63
C ILE A 113 24.90 -3.09 -16.23
N GLY A 114 25.82 -3.95 -16.69
CA GLY A 114 27.02 -3.52 -17.40
C GLY A 114 26.67 -2.76 -18.68
N GLY A 115 27.33 -1.62 -18.89
CA GLY A 115 27.16 -0.80 -20.09
C GLY A 115 27.11 0.70 -19.77
N ARG A 116 27.46 1.53 -20.77
CA ARG A 116 27.37 2.98 -20.65
C ARG A 116 25.99 3.44 -21.07
N ARG A 117 25.27 4.14 -20.18
CA ARG A 117 23.98 4.75 -20.54
C ARG A 117 24.19 5.69 -21.73
N ARG A 118 23.47 5.46 -22.84
CA ARG A 118 23.55 6.35 -24.02
C ARG A 118 23.16 7.76 -23.61
N ARG A 119 23.88 8.77 -24.12
CA ARG A 119 23.54 10.18 -23.92
C ARG A 119 22.12 10.40 -24.46
N GLY A 120 21.20 10.88 -23.63
CA GLY A 120 19.82 11.14 -24.05
C GLY A 120 19.77 12.18 -25.17
N ARG A 121 18.73 12.14 -26.00
CA ARG A 121 18.51 13.15 -27.03
C ARG A 121 18.29 14.53 -26.38
N GLN A 122 18.90 15.57 -26.95
CA GLN A 122 18.75 16.95 -26.48
C GLN A 122 17.27 17.36 -26.58
N ARG A 123 16.71 17.99 -25.54
CA ARG A 123 15.33 18.50 -25.58
C ARG A 123 15.27 19.62 -26.62
N MET A 124 14.40 19.49 -27.61
CA MET A 124 14.09 20.57 -28.53
C MET A 124 13.24 21.60 -27.78
N HIS A 125 13.72 22.83 -27.69
CA HIS A 125 12.91 23.98 -27.28
C HIS A 125 12.06 24.39 -28.49
N HIS A 126 10.74 24.38 -28.32
CA HIS A 126 9.77 25.06 -29.18
C HIS A 126 9.11 26.16 -28.36
#